data_AF-A0A934LTE8-F1
#
_entry.id   AF-A0A934LTE8-F1
#
_cell.length_a   1.000
_cell.length_b   1.000
_cell.length_c   1.000
_cell.angle_alpha   90.00
_cell.angle_beta   90.00
_cell.angle_gamma   90.00
#
_symmetry.space_group_name_H-M   'P 1'
#
loop_
_entity.id
_entity.type
_entity.pdbx_description
1 polymer ?
#
loop_
_entity_poly.entity_id
_entity_poly.type
_entity_poly.pdbx_seq_one_letter_code
_entity_poly.pdbx_strand_id
1 'polypeptide(L)'
;PAQTVTTVISNYEEVGHGAAVGFPANLHELVTIDMAAIGEGQNSDEFSVGICVKDAGGPYHIDLTRKLRTLADEANIPYQTDIYPYYGSDGEAYWRAGGAAQVALIGPGVSTSHAYERTHTDSLLHSAHLIARYLLS
;
A
#
# COMPACT_ATOMS: atom_id res chain seq x y z
N PRO A 1 19.95 9.88 -6.59
CA PRO A 1 20.06 9.91 -8.07
C PRO A 1 18.64 10.00 -8.65
N ALA A 2 18.47 10.52 -9.87
CA ALA A 2 17.14 10.51 -10.50
C ALA A 2 16.65 9.06 -10.68
N GLN A 3 15.40 8.80 -10.29
CA GLN A 3 14.75 7.50 -10.43
C GLN A 3 13.64 7.59 -11.49
N THR A 4 13.44 6.51 -12.24
CA THR A 4 12.28 6.40 -13.12
C THR A 4 11.07 5.99 -12.31
N VAL A 5 10.01 6.79 -12.36
CA VAL A 5 8.72 6.50 -11.72
C VAL A 5 7.75 6.01 -12.79
N THR A 6 7.12 4.86 -12.56
CA THR A 6 6.03 4.35 -13.39
C THR A 6 4.78 4.28 -12.54
N THR A 7 3.70 4.92 -12.99
CA THR A 7 2.39 4.85 -12.35
C THR A 7 1.50 3.92 -13.15
N VAL A 8 0.90 2.95 -12.48
CA VAL A 8 -0.08 2.02 -13.06
C VAL A 8 -1.38 2.20 -12.29
N ILE A 9 -2.48 2.37 -13.02
CA ILE A 9 -3.84 2.23 -12.49
C ILE A 9 -4.34 0.90 -13.02
N SER A 10 -4.34 -0.12 -12.16
CA SER A 10 -4.80 -1.46 -12.46
C SER A 10 -6.34 -1.51 -12.50
N ASN A 11 -6.86 -2.26 -13.46
CA ASN A 11 -8.26 -2.69 -13.46
C ASN A 11 -8.28 -4.14 -12.99
N TYR A 12 -9.42 -4.64 -12.49
CA TYR A 12 -9.61 -6.06 -12.12
C TYR A 12 -8.89 -6.54 -10.84
N GLU A 13 -8.47 -5.62 -9.96
CA GLU A 13 -8.01 -5.95 -8.59
C GLU A 13 -9.07 -6.81 -7.87
N GLU A 14 -10.33 -6.33 -7.89
CA GLU A 14 -11.53 -6.93 -7.29
C GLU A 14 -11.89 -8.35 -7.76
N VAL A 15 -11.25 -8.81 -8.84
CA VAL A 15 -11.42 -10.18 -9.37
C VAL A 15 -10.10 -10.96 -9.41
N GLY A 16 -9.08 -10.45 -8.72
CA GLY A 16 -7.87 -11.16 -8.34
C GLY A 16 -6.71 -11.09 -9.34
N HIS A 17 -6.73 -10.19 -10.33
CA HIS A 17 -5.69 -10.17 -11.37
C HIS A 17 -5.30 -8.78 -11.87
N GLY A 18 -5.48 -7.73 -11.07
CA GLY A 18 -5.32 -6.36 -11.57
C GLY A 18 -3.90 -6.01 -11.99
N ALA A 19 -2.97 -5.96 -11.05
CA ALA A 19 -1.56 -5.66 -11.29
C ALA A 19 -0.72 -6.89 -11.70
N ALA A 20 -1.30 -7.86 -12.40
CA ALA A 20 -0.56 -9.02 -12.88
C ALA A 20 0.47 -8.68 -13.98
N VAL A 21 0.26 -7.57 -14.72
CA VAL A 21 1.09 -7.11 -15.85
C VAL A 21 1.16 -5.59 -15.90
N GLY A 22 1.99 -5.04 -16.79
CA GLY A 22 2.07 -3.59 -17.04
C GLY A 22 3.26 -2.88 -16.40
N PHE A 23 4.17 -3.63 -15.78
CA PHE A 23 5.37 -3.11 -15.12
C PHE A 23 6.63 -3.25 -15.98
N PRO A 24 7.61 -2.34 -15.86
CA PRO A 24 8.88 -2.45 -16.56
C PRO A 24 9.72 -3.61 -15.99
N ALA A 25 10.52 -4.25 -16.86
CA ALA A 25 11.32 -5.42 -16.50
C ALA A 25 12.39 -5.13 -15.42
N ASN A 26 12.83 -3.88 -15.29
CA ASN A 26 13.80 -3.42 -14.31
C ASN A 26 13.14 -2.74 -13.09
N LEU A 27 11.89 -3.07 -12.76
CA LEU A 27 11.23 -2.56 -11.56
C LEU A 27 11.95 -3.08 -10.30
N HIS A 28 12.37 -2.16 -9.43
CA HIS A 28 13.05 -2.49 -8.18
C HIS A 28 12.12 -2.49 -6.96
N GLU A 29 11.27 -1.46 -6.85
CA GLU A 29 10.32 -1.27 -5.75
C GLU A 29 8.93 -1.01 -6.34
N LEU A 30 7.91 -1.67 -5.80
CA LEU A 30 6.50 -1.47 -6.07
C LEU A 30 5.79 -1.11 -4.77
N VAL A 31 5.31 0.11 -4.68
CA VAL A 31 4.43 0.53 -3.57
C VAL A 31 3.01 0.54 -4.11
N THR A 32 2.23 -0.46 -3.71
CA THR A 32 0.81 -0.54 -4.02
C THR A 32 0.03 0.40 -3.12
N ILE A 33 -0.94 1.09 -3.72
CA ILE A 33 -1.77 2.08 -3.04
C ILE A 33 -3.19 1.54 -3.03
N ASP A 34 -3.65 1.11 -1.87
CA ASP A 34 -5.01 0.62 -1.69
C ASP A 34 -5.45 0.85 -0.23
N MET A 35 -6.73 0.70 0.04
CA MET A 35 -7.32 1.00 1.33
C MET A 35 -6.71 0.18 2.48
N ALA A 36 -6.57 0.84 3.62
CA ALA A 36 -6.33 0.22 4.91
C ALA A 36 -7.68 -0.08 5.57
N ALA A 37 -8.18 -1.30 5.39
CA ALA A 37 -9.51 -1.67 5.88
C ALA A 37 -9.61 -1.57 7.41
N ILE A 38 -10.70 -0.98 7.91
CA ILE A 38 -10.93 -0.83 9.35
C ILE A 38 -11.88 -1.93 9.84
N GLY A 39 -11.50 -2.62 10.91
CA GLY A 39 -12.29 -3.71 11.47
C GLY A 39 -11.83 -4.13 12.86
N GLU A 40 -12.58 -5.04 13.48
CA GLU A 40 -12.21 -5.58 14.78
C GLU A 40 -10.87 -6.35 14.69
N GLY A 41 -9.96 -6.05 15.62
CA GLY A 41 -8.62 -6.66 15.65
C GLY A 41 -7.58 -6.01 14.74
N GLN A 42 -7.93 -4.92 14.04
CA GLN A 42 -7.02 -4.13 13.22
C GLN A 42 -6.54 -2.88 13.95
N ASN A 43 -5.32 -2.44 13.64
CA ASN A 43 -4.76 -1.18 14.16
C ASN A 43 -5.19 0.03 13.32
N SER A 44 -5.66 -0.20 12.10
CA SER A 44 -6.06 0.83 11.14
C SER A 44 -7.18 1.73 11.69
N ASP A 45 -7.09 3.03 11.39
CA ASP A 45 -8.07 4.06 11.76
C ASP A 45 -8.38 4.97 10.57
N GLU A 46 -9.47 5.75 10.63
CA GLU A 46 -9.88 6.63 9.53
C GLU A 46 -8.98 7.88 9.38
N PHE A 47 -8.04 8.13 10.30
CA PHE A 47 -7.31 9.40 10.44
C PHE A 47 -5.85 9.33 10.02
N SER A 48 -5.28 8.13 9.86
CA SER A 48 -3.87 7.88 9.58
C SER A 48 -3.69 7.12 8.27
N VAL A 49 -2.48 7.12 7.68
CA VAL A 49 -2.17 6.20 6.57
C VAL A 49 -1.88 4.80 7.11
N GLY A 50 -2.46 3.77 6.52
CA GLY A 50 -2.09 2.39 6.81
C GLY A 50 -0.83 1.98 6.09
N ILE A 51 0.05 1.26 6.77
CA ILE A 51 1.19 0.55 6.20
C ILE A 51 0.97 -0.94 6.48
N CYS A 52 0.58 -1.67 5.45
CA CYS A 52 0.40 -3.11 5.56
C CYS A 52 1.77 -3.80 5.59
N VAL A 53 2.01 -4.62 6.61
CA VAL A 53 3.23 -5.45 6.67
C VAL A 53 2.97 -6.89 6.25
N LYS A 54 1.71 -7.32 6.16
CA LYS A 54 1.31 -8.64 5.71
C LYS A 54 -0.17 -8.67 5.31
N ASP A 55 -0.47 -9.28 4.18
CA ASP A 55 -1.84 -9.58 3.74
C ASP A 55 -2.12 -11.11 3.76
N ALA A 56 -3.17 -11.56 3.06
CA ALA A 56 -3.49 -12.99 2.91
C ALA A 56 -2.42 -13.78 2.16
N GLY A 57 -1.65 -13.12 1.28
CA GLY A 57 -0.57 -13.71 0.48
C GLY A 57 0.73 -13.90 1.23
N GLY A 58 0.96 -13.08 2.26
CA GLY A 58 2.16 -13.18 3.09
C GLY A 58 2.74 -11.82 3.48
N PRO A 59 3.90 -11.82 4.13
CA PRO A 59 4.57 -10.60 4.53
C PRO A 59 5.07 -9.81 3.32
N TYR A 60 4.91 -8.49 3.36
CA TYR A 60 5.55 -7.58 2.40
C TYR A 60 7.07 -7.47 2.64
N HIS A 61 7.78 -6.84 1.71
CA HIS A 61 9.24 -6.70 1.82
C HIS A 61 9.62 -5.87 3.05
N ILE A 62 10.35 -6.47 3.99
CA ILE A 62 10.62 -5.88 5.31
C ILE A 62 11.41 -4.57 5.23
N ASP A 63 12.36 -4.46 4.31
CA ASP A 63 13.17 -3.24 4.19
C ASP A 63 12.39 -2.10 3.53
N LEU A 64 11.47 -2.42 2.62
CA LEU A 64 10.64 -1.40 1.96
C LEU A 64 9.56 -0.88 2.91
N THR A 65 8.92 -1.75 3.67
CA THR A 65 7.99 -1.32 4.73
C THR A 65 8.71 -0.55 5.84
N ARG A 66 9.94 -0.93 6.22
CA ARG A 66 10.77 -0.14 7.15
C ARG A 66 11.11 1.23 6.58
N LYS A 67 11.53 1.32 5.31
CA LYS A 67 11.79 2.59 4.60
C LYS A 67 10.58 3.51 4.66
N LEU A 68 9.38 3.02 4.34
CA LEU A 68 8.15 3.80 4.38
C LEU A 68 7.83 4.32 5.78
N ARG A 69 8.01 3.49 6.81
CA ARG A 69 7.82 3.90 8.21
C ARG A 69 8.82 4.98 8.63
N THR A 70 10.10 4.82 8.27
CA THR A 70 11.12 5.85 8.52
C THR A 70 10.78 7.17 7.83
N LEU A 71 10.32 7.13 6.57
CA LEU A 71 9.89 8.33 5.86
C LEU A 71 8.68 9.01 6.53
N ALA A 72 7.74 8.22 7.05
CA ALA A 72 6.59 8.73 7.80
C ALA A 72 7.03 9.37 9.12
N ASP A 73 7.89 8.70 9.89
CA ASP A 73 8.45 9.20 11.15
C ASP A 73 9.19 10.53 10.94
N GLU A 74 10.09 10.60 9.95
CA GLU A 74 10.86 11.82 9.63
C GLU A 74 9.98 13.00 9.20
N ALA A 75 8.87 12.72 8.51
CA ALA A 75 7.93 13.73 8.03
C ALA A 75 6.79 14.03 9.02
N ASN A 76 6.78 13.40 10.21
CA ASN A 76 5.70 13.47 11.19
C ASN A 76 4.32 13.14 10.57
N ILE A 77 4.26 12.10 9.73
CA ILE A 77 3.04 11.61 9.10
C ILE A 77 2.45 10.52 10.01
N PRO A 78 1.24 10.71 10.58
CA PRO A 78 0.55 9.67 11.34
C PRO A 78 0.30 8.43 10.47
N TYR A 79 0.74 7.27 10.95
CA TYR A 79 0.51 5.99 10.29
C TYR A 79 0.18 4.88 11.28
N GLN A 80 -0.52 3.86 10.80
CA GLN A 80 -0.76 2.61 11.51
C GLN A 80 -0.08 1.46 10.77
N THR A 81 0.57 0.56 11.50
CA THR A 81 1.12 -0.69 10.93
C THR A 81 0.13 -1.82 11.16
N ASP A 82 -0.20 -2.58 10.13
CA ASP A 82 -1.25 -3.59 10.24
C ASP A 82 -1.01 -4.88 9.45
N ILE A 83 -1.77 -5.90 9.80
CA ILE A 83 -1.82 -7.20 9.14
C ILE A 83 -3.27 -7.48 8.74
N TYR A 84 -3.51 -7.77 7.46
CA TYR A 84 -4.83 -8.07 6.92
C TYR A 84 -4.93 -9.55 6.48
N PRO A 85 -5.36 -10.50 7.33
CA PRO A 85 -5.29 -11.93 7.02
C PRO A 85 -6.22 -12.41 5.89
N TYR A 86 -7.27 -11.64 5.59
CA TYR A 86 -8.33 -12.00 4.64
C TYR A 86 -8.43 -11.03 3.46
N TYR A 87 -7.46 -10.15 3.33
CA TYR A 87 -7.38 -9.13 2.29
C TYR A 87 -6.32 -9.57 1.28
N GLY A 88 -6.64 -9.46 -0.01
CA GLY A 88 -5.69 -9.62 -1.11
C GLY A 88 -5.33 -8.25 -1.68
N SER A 89 -4.22 -8.16 -2.39
CA SER A 89 -3.76 -6.91 -2.96
C SER A 89 -3.26 -7.08 -4.38
N ASP A 90 -3.23 -5.99 -5.12
CA ASP A 90 -2.51 -5.92 -6.40
C ASP A 90 -1.00 -6.20 -6.26
N GLY A 91 -0.43 -5.93 -5.07
CA GLY A 91 0.96 -6.27 -4.78
C GLY A 91 1.18 -7.78 -4.76
N GLU A 92 0.23 -8.51 -4.18
CA GLU A 92 0.19 -9.97 -4.23
C GLU A 92 -0.02 -10.47 -5.67
N ALA A 93 -0.95 -9.87 -6.42
CA ALA A 93 -1.18 -10.25 -7.81
C ALA A 93 0.08 -10.12 -8.68
N TYR A 94 0.85 -9.04 -8.48
CA TYR A 94 2.15 -8.84 -9.13
C TYR A 94 3.15 -9.96 -8.79
N TRP A 95 3.29 -10.31 -7.51
CA TRP A 95 4.19 -11.39 -7.10
C TRP A 95 3.75 -12.76 -7.61
N ARG A 96 2.45 -13.07 -7.55
CA ARG A 96 1.89 -14.34 -8.09
C ARG A 96 2.13 -14.48 -9.60
N ALA A 97 2.18 -13.38 -10.34
CA ALA A 97 2.51 -13.36 -11.77
C ALA A 97 4.01 -13.55 -12.07
N GLY A 98 4.86 -13.66 -11.05
CA GLY A 98 6.32 -13.84 -11.19
C GLY A 98 7.12 -12.54 -11.11
N GLY A 99 6.52 -11.46 -10.60
CA GLY A 99 7.21 -10.20 -10.35
C GLY A 99 8.36 -10.35 -9.33
N ALA A 100 9.47 -9.66 -9.55
CA ALA A 100 10.69 -9.77 -8.73
C ALA A 100 10.97 -8.51 -7.89
N ALA A 101 10.19 -7.45 -8.03
CA ALA A 101 10.37 -6.21 -7.26
C ALA A 101 10.08 -6.43 -5.77
N GLN A 102 10.68 -5.59 -4.94
CA GLN A 102 10.26 -5.44 -3.54
C GLN A 102 8.88 -4.79 -3.52
N VAL A 103 7.93 -5.40 -2.80
CA VAL A 103 6.56 -4.88 -2.75
C VAL A 103 6.22 -4.41 -1.34
N ALA A 104 5.50 -3.29 -1.26
CA ALA A 104 4.83 -2.80 -0.07
C ALA A 104 3.40 -2.34 -0.42
N LEU A 105 2.57 -2.22 0.59
CA LEU A 105 1.20 -1.72 0.47
C LEU A 105 0.96 -0.63 1.52
N ILE A 106 0.43 0.49 1.05
CA ILE A 106 -0.04 1.59 1.90
C ILE A 106 -1.39 2.10 1.40
N GLY A 107 -2.09 2.86 2.24
CA GLY A 107 -3.14 3.74 1.78
C GLY A 107 -4.08 4.18 2.88
N PRO A 108 -5.17 4.87 2.52
CA PRO A 108 -6.01 5.54 3.49
C PRO A 108 -6.84 4.54 4.29
N GLY A 109 -7.12 4.87 5.54
CA GLY A 109 -8.03 4.12 6.38
C GLY A 109 -9.47 4.23 5.89
N VAL A 110 -10.05 3.10 5.48
CA VAL A 110 -11.41 3.05 4.94
C VAL A 110 -12.27 2.14 5.80
N SER A 111 -13.42 2.66 6.21
CA SER A 111 -14.49 1.92 6.86
C SER A 111 -15.47 1.38 5.82
N THR A 112 -15.99 0.17 6.07
CA THR A 112 -17.13 -0.42 5.34
C THR A 112 -16.88 -0.58 3.83
N SER A 113 -15.69 -1.09 3.48
CA SER A 113 -15.33 -1.36 2.08
C SER A 113 -16.33 -2.27 1.37
N HIS A 114 -16.49 -2.05 0.06
CA HIS A 114 -17.48 -2.70 -0.83
C HIS A 114 -18.94 -2.47 -0.43
N ALA A 115 -19.22 -1.46 0.39
CA ALA A 115 -20.56 -1.00 0.71
C ALA A 115 -20.62 0.54 0.73
N TYR A 116 -21.09 1.15 1.82
CA TYR A 116 -21.06 2.60 1.97
C TYR A 116 -19.75 3.03 2.62
N GLU A 117 -18.75 3.25 1.78
CA GLU A 117 -17.39 3.54 2.21
C GLU A 117 -17.27 4.91 2.88
N ARG A 118 -16.43 4.98 3.91
CA ARG A 118 -16.11 6.23 4.61
C ARG A 118 -14.63 6.28 4.95
N THR A 119 -14.03 7.44 4.76
CA THR A 119 -12.64 7.78 5.13
C THR A 119 -12.61 9.22 5.64
N HIS A 120 -11.63 9.55 6.47
CA HIS A 120 -11.35 10.95 6.81
C HIS A 120 -10.44 11.59 5.75
N THR A 121 -10.55 12.91 5.58
CA THR A 121 -9.67 13.68 4.69
C THR A 121 -8.21 13.65 5.15
N ASP A 122 -7.97 13.54 6.45
CA ASP A 122 -6.61 13.48 7.00
C ASP A 122 -5.88 12.23 6.53
N SER A 123 -6.54 11.08 6.51
CA SER A 123 -5.93 9.84 6.02
C SER A 123 -5.57 9.92 4.53
N LEU A 124 -6.40 10.58 3.71
CA LEU A 124 -6.08 10.86 2.31
C LEU A 124 -4.85 11.77 2.17
N LEU A 125 -4.79 12.83 2.98
CA LEU A 125 -3.66 13.77 2.99
C LEU A 125 -2.36 13.10 3.46
N HIS A 126 -2.41 12.28 4.50
CA HIS A 126 -1.27 11.53 5.01
C HIS A 126 -0.78 10.48 4.01
N SER A 127 -1.70 9.79 3.33
CA SER A 127 -1.36 8.85 2.25
C SER A 127 -0.65 9.56 1.11
N ALA A 128 -1.21 10.67 0.62
CA ALA A 128 -0.60 11.48 -0.43
C ALA A 128 0.77 12.04 -0.02
N HIS A 129 0.92 12.47 1.24
CA HIS A 129 2.18 12.97 1.75
C HIS A 129 3.23 11.85 1.80
N LEU A 130 2.87 10.65 2.29
CA LEU A 130 3.80 9.52 2.34
C LEU A 130 4.23 9.07 0.93
N ILE A 131 3.31 9.04 -0.04
CA ILE A 131 3.64 8.79 -1.45
C ILE A 131 4.65 9.83 -1.95
N ALA A 132 4.42 11.11 -1.69
CA ALA A 132 5.35 12.17 -2.09
C ALA A 132 6.74 12.01 -1.43
N ARG A 133 6.79 11.65 -0.14
CA ARG A 133 8.05 11.38 0.58
C ARG A 133 8.80 10.19 -0.03
N TYR A 134 8.09 9.13 -0.39
CA TYR A 134 8.67 7.96 -1.06
C TYR A 134 9.26 8.31 -2.42
N LEU A 135 8.53 9.05 -3.25
CA LEU A 135 8.99 9.46 -4.59
C LEU A 135 10.20 10.40 -4.57
N LEU A 136 10.42 11.12 -3.46
CA LEU A 136 11.56 12.03 -3.26
C LEU A 136 12.75 11.39 -2.54
N SER A 137 12.63 10.13 -2.09
CA SER A 137 13.66 9.41 -1.33
C SER A 137 14.80 8.84 -2.18
#